data_AF-A0A6M3INI4-F1
#
_entry.id   AF-A0A6M3INI4-F1
#
_cell.length_a   1.000
_cell.length_b   1.000
_cell.length_c   1.000
_cell.angle_alpha   90.00
_cell.angle_beta   90.00
_cell.angle_gamma   90.00
#
_symmetry.space_group_name_H-M   'P 1'
#
loop_
_entity.id
_entity.type
_entity.pdbx_description
1 polymer ?
#
loop_
_entity_poly.entity_id
_entity_poly.type
_entity_poly.pdbx_seq_one_letter_code
_entity_poly.pdbx_strand_id
1 'polypeptide(L)'
;MARGTLLTKQVKCLISTAYMKHPTWGATRIRKEVVGLLHDDPTADPGWPGVSAVAKILRRLREADEARSPESRELDSPWSVVSLTKYDIPPEALPLVMEMSAHFPQREGRPITIREAKWVVRFSEVDDLGKLADFALAYAEMERVIELVGQDMLEAVVDSELYIALTGKTLNEPVFYPSRRQANVTDIFVPVC
;
A
#
# COMPACT_ATOMS: atom_id res chain seq x y z
N MET A 1 4.56 -12.79 -34.99
CA MET A 1 5.08 -12.70 -33.59
C MET A 1 3.89 -12.53 -32.67
N ALA A 2 3.54 -13.54 -31.87
CA ALA A 2 2.41 -13.43 -30.95
C ALA A 2 2.79 -12.51 -29.78
N ARG A 3 2.24 -11.29 -29.76
CA ARG A 3 2.25 -10.46 -28.56
C ARG A 3 1.29 -11.14 -27.59
N GLY A 4 1.81 -11.88 -26.61
CA GLY A 4 0.99 -12.47 -25.56
C GLY A 4 0.14 -11.40 -24.86
N THR A 5 -1.03 -11.79 -24.36
CA THR A 5 -1.97 -10.91 -23.66
C THR A 5 -1.24 -10.08 -22.61
N LEU A 6 -1.34 -8.76 -22.73
CA LEU A 6 -0.70 -7.84 -21.78
C LEU A 6 -1.30 -8.06 -20.39
N LEU A 7 -0.42 -8.11 -19.37
CA LEU A 7 -0.90 -8.21 -18.00
C LEU A 7 -1.69 -6.95 -17.62
N THR A 8 -2.92 -7.17 -17.18
CA THR A 8 -3.82 -6.12 -16.68
C THR A 8 -3.22 -5.45 -15.44
N LYS A 9 -3.68 -4.23 -15.12
CA LYS A 9 -3.26 -3.53 -13.89
C LYS A 9 -3.61 -4.37 -12.65
N GLN A 10 -4.78 -5.00 -12.62
CA GLN A 10 -5.22 -5.87 -11.54
C GLN A 10 -4.26 -7.04 -11.29
N VAL A 11 -3.85 -7.76 -12.34
CA VAL A 11 -2.94 -8.91 -12.17
C VAL A 11 -1.54 -8.48 -11.75
N LYS A 12 -1.06 -7.33 -12.23
CA LYS A 12 0.19 -6.76 -11.71
C LYS A 12 0.07 -6.46 -10.21
N CYS A 13 -1.06 -5.92 -9.76
CA CYS A 13 -1.32 -5.66 -8.33
C CYS A 13 -1.33 -6.94 -7.50
N LEU A 14 -1.98 -8.02 -7.99
CA LEU A 14 -1.97 -9.33 -7.32
C LEU A 14 -0.54 -9.91 -7.22
N ILE A 15 0.25 -9.81 -8.29
CA ILE A 15 1.66 -10.26 -8.29
C ILE A 15 2.48 -9.46 -7.26
N SER A 16 2.31 -8.14 -7.21
CA SER A 16 3.00 -7.28 -6.24
C SER A 16 2.61 -7.60 -4.80
N THR A 17 1.31 -7.82 -4.55
CA THR A 17 0.80 -8.19 -3.23
C THR A 17 1.38 -9.52 -2.76
N ALA A 18 1.38 -10.54 -3.62
CA ALA A 18 1.98 -11.83 -3.32
C ALA A 18 3.51 -11.72 -3.08
N TYR A 19 4.21 -10.86 -3.83
CA TYR A 19 5.63 -10.58 -3.60
C TYR A 19 5.90 -9.96 -2.22
N MET A 20 5.09 -8.99 -1.78
CA MET A 20 5.30 -8.35 -0.47
C MET A 20 5.12 -9.33 0.70
N LYS A 21 4.14 -10.24 0.59
CA LYS A 21 3.91 -11.28 1.60
C LYS A 21 5.01 -12.35 1.58
N HIS A 22 5.58 -12.62 0.40
CA HIS A 22 6.54 -13.69 0.22
C HIS A 22 7.68 -13.28 -0.74
N PRO A 23 8.61 -12.41 -0.30
CA PRO A 23 9.63 -11.82 -1.18
C PRO A 23 10.61 -12.86 -1.75
N THR A 24 10.78 -13.99 -1.07
CA THR A 24 11.65 -15.10 -1.46
C THR A 24 11.01 -16.07 -2.45
N TRP A 25 9.70 -15.98 -2.71
CA TRP A 25 9.03 -16.90 -3.63
C TRP A 25 9.46 -16.66 -5.08
N GLY A 26 9.61 -17.76 -5.81
CA GLY A 26 9.86 -17.75 -7.25
C GLY A 26 8.58 -17.52 -8.07
N ALA A 27 8.76 -17.18 -9.35
CA ALA A 27 7.66 -16.86 -10.28
C ALA A 27 6.60 -17.96 -10.38
N THR A 28 6.99 -19.23 -10.33
CA THR A 28 6.06 -20.37 -10.37
C THR A 28 5.10 -20.39 -9.18
N ARG A 29 5.61 -20.10 -7.97
CA ARG A 29 4.82 -20.11 -6.75
C ARG A 29 3.91 -18.88 -6.67
N ILE A 30 4.44 -17.71 -6.99
CA ILE A 30 3.64 -16.47 -7.10
C ILE A 30 2.54 -16.62 -8.15
N ARG A 31 2.83 -17.21 -9.31
CA ARG A 31 1.81 -17.48 -10.33
C ARG A 31 0.71 -18.38 -9.78
N LYS A 32 1.05 -19.45 -9.05
CA LYS A 32 0.05 -20.35 -8.47
C LYS A 32 -0.88 -19.60 -7.51
N GLU A 33 -0.32 -18.72 -6.67
CA GLU A 33 -1.08 -17.85 -5.77
C GLU A 33 -2.04 -16.94 -6.56
N VAL A 34 -1.52 -16.22 -7.55
CA VAL A 34 -2.30 -15.29 -8.37
C VAL A 34 -3.40 -16.01 -9.15
N VAL A 35 -3.14 -17.19 -9.72
CA VAL A 35 -4.16 -17.99 -10.40
C VAL A 35 -5.22 -18.47 -9.41
N GLY A 36 -4.85 -18.81 -8.18
CA GLY A 36 -5.80 -19.15 -7.12
C GLY A 36 -6.75 -17.99 -6.80
N LEU A 37 -6.23 -16.76 -6.76
CA LEU A 37 -7.02 -15.54 -6.53
C LEU A 37 -7.88 -15.13 -7.74
N LEU A 38 -7.52 -15.57 -8.95
CA LEU A 38 -8.25 -15.30 -10.19
C LEU A 38 -9.27 -16.40 -10.54
N HIS A 39 -9.37 -17.48 -9.75
CA HIS A 39 -10.19 -18.65 -10.09
C HIS A 39 -11.68 -18.32 -10.29
N ASP A 40 -12.13 -17.18 -9.75
CA ASP A 40 -13.51 -16.69 -9.89
C ASP A 40 -13.73 -15.84 -11.16
N ASP A 41 -12.70 -15.61 -11.98
CA ASP A 41 -12.80 -14.89 -13.24
C ASP A 41 -12.97 -15.86 -14.43
N PRO A 42 -14.19 -16.03 -14.97
CA PRO A 42 -14.46 -16.94 -16.08
C PRO A 42 -13.81 -16.48 -17.39
N THR A 43 -13.26 -15.26 -17.44
CA THR A 43 -12.66 -14.68 -18.65
C THR A 43 -11.15 -14.93 -18.75
N ALA A 44 -10.52 -15.47 -17.71
CA ALA A 44 -9.08 -15.70 -17.70
C ALA A 44 -8.68 -16.91 -18.58
N ASP A 45 -7.78 -16.67 -19.54
CA ASP A 45 -7.24 -17.74 -20.40
C ASP A 45 -6.57 -18.85 -19.55
N PRO A 46 -6.81 -20.14 -19.86
CA PRO A 46 -6.16 -21.24 -19.18
C PRO A 46 -4.63 -21.12 -19.21
N GLY A 47 -4.04 -20.91 -18.05
CA GLY A 47 -2.59 -20.79 -17.89
C GLY A 47 -2.04 -19.36 -17.92
N TRP A 48 -2.89 -18.35 -18.11
CA TRP A 48 -2.57 -16.95 -17.86
C TRP A 48 -2.66 -16.64 -16.34
N PRO A 49 -1.77 -15.81 -15.76
CA PRO A 49 -0.60 -15.19 -16.38
C PRO A 49 0.54 -16.20 -16.62
N GLY A 50 1.30 -16.01 -17.70
CA GLY A 50 2.47 -16.84 -18.01
C GLY A 50 3.64 -16.64 -17.02
N VAL A 51 4.35 -17.71 -16.66
CA VAL A 51 5.46 -17.69 -15.67
C VAL A 51 6.53 -16.65 -16.03
N SER A 52 6.91 -16.54 -17.30
CA SER A 52 7.92 -15.56 -17.75
C SER A 52 7.46 -14.12 -17.57
N ALA A 53 6.16 -13.84 -17.71
CA ALA A 53 5.60 -12.52 -17.47
C ALA A 53 5.62 -12.17 -15.97
N VAL A 54 5.26 -13.13 -15.12
CA VAL A 54 5.38 -13.01 -13.65
C VAL A 54 6.83 -12.77 -13.24
N ALA A 55 7.78 -13.54 -13.79
CA ALA A 55 9.21 -13.39 -13.51
C ALA A 55 9.74 -11.99 -13.88
N LYS A 56 9.28 -11.43 -15.02
CA LYS A 56 9.64 -10.07 -15.44
C LYS A 56 9.15 -9.01 -14.46
N ILE A 57 7.95 -9.17 -13.90
CA ILE A 57 7.43 -8.25 -12.87
C ILE A 57 8.20 -8.42 -11.57
N LEU A 58 8.40 -9.66 -11.09
CA LEU A 58 9.15 -9.91 -9.85
C LEU A 58 10.56 -9.33 -9.90
N ARG A 59 11.23 -9.41 -11.05
CA ARG A 59 12.54 -8.79 -11.23
C ARG A 59 12.48 -7.28 -10.99
N ARG A 60 11.52 -6.59 -11.61
CA ARG A 60 11.32 -5.15 -11.43
C ARG A 60 10.95 -4.78 -10.00
N LEU A 61 10.12 -5.59 -9.34
CA LEU A 61 9.73 -5.38 -7.95
C LEU A 61 10.93 -5.49 -7.02
N ARG A 62 11.79 -6.49 -7.22
CA ARG A 62 13.02 -6.64 -6.43
C ARG A 62 13.98 -5.48 -6.65
N GLU A 63 14.21 -5.09 -7.90
CA GLU A 63 15.03 -3.92 -8.26
C GLU A 63 14.48 -2.65 -7.58
N ALA A 64 13.15 -2.44 -7.61
CA ALA A 64 12.50 -1.30 -6.96
C ALA A 64 12.60 -1.37 -5.43
N ASP A 65 12.41 -2.54 -4.82
CA ASP A 65 12.49 -2.73 -3.37
C ASP A 65 13.93 -2.50 -2.86
N GLU A 66 14.92 -2.98 -3.61
CA GLU A 66 16.36 -2.74 -3.40
C GLU A 66 16.77 -1.28 -3.60
N ALA A 67 16.04 -0.54 -4.44
CA ALA A 67 16.28 0.89 -4.67
C ALA A 67 15.53 1.82 -3.69
N ARG A 68 14.68 1.29 -2.80
CA ARG A 68 13.91 2.13 -1.86
C ARG A 68 14.82 2.95 -0.94
N SER A 69 14.39 4.17 -0.67
CA SER A 69 15.09 5.05 0.25
C SER A 69 15.07 4.48 1.68
N PRO A 70 16.10 4.75 2.49
CA PRO A 70 16.14 4.31 3.89
C PRO A 70 14.91 4.72 4.68
N GLU A 71 14.40 5.93 4.46
CA GLU A 71 13.23 6.48 5.18
C GLU A 71 11.96 5.70 4.86
N SER A 72 11.81 5.21 3.61
CA SER A 72 10.64 4.43 3.24
C SER A 72 10.71 3.00 3.77
N ARG A 73 11.89 2.39 3.77
CA ARG A 73 12.12 1.09 4.43
C ARG A 73 11.84 1.15 5.92
N GLU A 74 12.22 2.25 6.56
CA GLU A 74 11.98 2.47 8.00
C GLU A 74 10.48 2.41 8.32
N LEU A 75 9.60 2.88 7.42
CA LEU A 75 8.14 2.81 7.62
C LEU A 75 7.61 1.38 7.77
N ASP A 76 8.29 0.38 7.21
CA ASP A 76 7.88 -1.03 7.31
C ASP A 76 8.44 -1.71 8.59
N SER A 77 9.18 -0.98 9.42
CA SER A 77 9.67 -1.48 10.70
C SER A 77 8.55 -1.51 11.75
N PRO A 78 8.67 -2.36 12.80
CA PRO A 78 7.75 -2.34 13.93
C PRO A 78 7.62 -0.95 14.55
N TRP A 79 6.39 -0.51 14.77
CA TRP A 79 6.12 0.72 15.50
C TRP A 79 6.40 0.53 16.99
N SER A 80 6.88 1.60 17.63
CA SER A 80 7.03 1.69 19.09
C SER A 80 6.84 3.13 19.53
N VAL A 81 6.74 3.38 20.85
CA VAL A 81 6.69 4.73 21.40
C VAL A 81 7.91 5.58 20.97
N VAL A 82 9.08 4.96 20.77
CA VAL A 82 10.30 5.66 20.30
C VAL A 82 10.14 6.18 18.87
N SER A 83 9.29 5.54 18.05
CA SER A 83 8.99 5.99 16.69
C SER A 83 8.37 7.39 16.63
N LEU A 84 7.74 7.86 17.72
CA LEU A 84 7.15 9.21 17.83
C LEU A 84 8.20 10.33 17.72
N THR A 85 9.48 10.04 17.96
CA THR A 85 10.57 11.01 17.77
C THR A 85 10.76 11.43 16.31
N LYS A 86 10.30 10.61 15.36
CA LYS A 86 10.44 10.82 13.92
C LYS A 86 9.11 10.87 13.17
N TYR A 87 8.13 10.10 13.64
CA TYR A 87 6.83 9.93 12.99
C TYR A 87 5.74 10.41 13.92
N ASP A 88 5.33 11.65 13.69
CA ASP A 88 4.32 12.31 14.50
C ASP A 88 2.99 11.55 14.43
N ILE A 89 2.44 11.26 15.60
CA ILE A 89 1.11 10.67 15.78
C ILE A 89 0.39 11.63 16.73
N PRO A 90 -0.75 12.21 16.30
CA PRO A 90 -1.49 13.13 17.14
C PRO A 90 -1.85 12.49 18.48
N PRO A 91 -1.74 13.21 19.61
CA PRO A 91 -2.04 12.66 20.94
C PRO A 91 -3.42 12.03 21.06
N GLU A 92 -4.41 12.56 20.33
CA GLU A 92 -5.79 12.06 20.27
C GLU A 92 -5.90 10.66 19.63
N ALA A 93 -5.03 10.33 18.67
CA ALA A 93 -5.01 9.04 17.99
C ALA A 93 -4.06 8.02 18.65
N LEU A 94 -3.18 8.48 19.55
CA LEU A 94 -2.19 7.62 20.19
C LEU A 94 -2.80 6.47 21.01
N PRO A 95 -3.88 6.66 21.81
CA PRO A 95 -4.52 5.54 22.52
C PRO A 95 -4.95 4.42 21.57
N LEU A 96 -5.50 4.78 20.41
CA LEU A 96 -5.97 3.85 19.40
C LEU A 96 -4.81 3.08 18.75
N VAL A 97 -3.69 3.76 18.44
CA VAL A 97 -2.47 3.10 17.94
C VAL A 97 -1.88 2.16 18.99
N MET A 98 -1.91 2.54 20.27
CA MET A 98 -1.43 1.68 21.36
C MET A 98 -2.31 0.44 21.55
N GLU A 99 -3.64 0.62 21.51
CA GLU A 99 -4.60 -0.48 21.56
C GLU A 99 -4.38 -1.44 20.38
N MET A 100 -4.28 -0.92 19.17
CA MET A 100 -3.93 -1.73 18.00
C MET A 100 -2.60 -2.44 18.19
N SER A 101 -1.54 -1.75 18.64
CA SER A 101 -0.24 -2.38 18.86
C SER A 101 -0.28 -3.54 19.88
N ALA A 102 -1.22 -3.53 20.83
CA ALA A 102 -1.40 -4.61 21.79
C ALA A 102 -2.15 -5.82 21.20
N HIS A 103 -3.13 -5.59 20.32
CA HIS A 103 -3.99 -6.63 19.75
C HIS A 103 -3.49 -7.20 18.40
N PHE A 104 -2.79 -6.39 17.60
CA PHE A 104 -2.33 -6.76 16.26
C PHE A 104 -1.46 -8.03 16.23
N PRO A 105 -0.51 -8.25 17.17
CA PRO A 105 0.30 -9.48 17.18
C PRO A 105 -0.53 -10.76 17.35
N GLN A 106 -1.63 -10.70 18.08
CA GLN A 106 -2.51 -11.85 18.30
C GLN A 106 -3.30 -12.20 17.03
N ARG A 107 -3.64 -11.17 16.24
CA ARG A 107 -4.42 -11.29 15.01
C ARG A 107 -3.57 -11.67 13.80
N GLU A 108 -2.46 -10.96 13.61
CA GLU A 108 -1.63 -11.04 12.39
C GLU A 108 -0.29 -11.77 12.61
N GLY A 109 0.03 -12.17 13.85
CA GLY A 109 1.29 -12.83 14.18
C GLY A 109 2.52 -11.92 14.11
N ARG A 110 2.34 -10.60 14.01
CA ARG A 110 3.41 -9.60 13.92
C ARG A 110 3.02 -8.28 14.57
N PRO A 111 3.99 -7.43 14.96
CA PRO A 111 3.68 -6.07 15.41
C PRO A 111 3.11 -5.20 14.28
N ILE A 112 2.38 -4.16 14.66
CA ILE A 112 2.01 -3.07 13.76
C ILE A 112 3.27 -2.34 13.30
N THR A 113 3.32 -1.97 12.03
CA THR A 113 4.40 -1.19 11.42
C THR A 113 4.16 0.31 11.57
N ILE A 114 5.21 1.11 11.38
CA ILE A 114 5.10 2.58 11.38
C ILE A 114 4.14 3.05 10.28
N ARG A 115 4.18 2.42 9.10
CA ARG A 115 3.28 2.70 7.98
C ARG A 115 1.82 2.48 8.36
N GLU A 116 1.52 1.34 8.97
CA GLU A 116 0.17 1.01 9.43
C GLU A 116 -0.29 1.98 10.51
N ALA A 117 0.55 2.29 11.51
CA ALA A 117 0.23 3.26 12.56
C ALA A 117 -0.17 4.62 11.97
N LYS A 118 0.48 5.07 10.90
CA LYS A 118 0.10 6.31 10.19
C LYS A 118 -1.27 6.21 9.51
N TRP A 119 -1.67 5.03 9.05
CA TRP A 119 -3.02 4.80 8.51
C TRP A 119 -4.08 4.67 9.60
N VAL A 120 -3.74 4.11 10.77
CA VAL A 120 -4.62 4.12 11.95
C VAL A 120 -5.05 5.55 12.30
N VAL A 121 -4.09 6.47 12.33
CA VAL A 121 -4.38 7.91 12.58
C VAL A 121 -5.35 8.48 11.54
N ARG A 122 -5.18 8.13 10.26
CA ARG A 122 -6.06 8.63 9.17
C ARG A 122 -7.47 8.08 9.25
N PHE A 123 -7.63 6.92 9.88
CA PHE A 123 -8.90 6.23 10.05
C PHE A 123 -9.37 6.25 11.51
N SER A 124 -8.90 7.20 12.33
CA SER A 124 -9.24 7.26 13.76
C SER A 124 -10.74 7.43 14.05
N GLU A 125 -11.51 7.83 13.04
CA GLU A 125 -12.97 7.95 13.08
C GLU A 125 -13.70 6.61 12.90
N VAL A 126 -12.98 5.50 12.65
CA VAL A 126 -13.58 4.16 12.54
C VAL A 126 -13.68 3.55 13.93
N ASP A 127 -14.89 3.48 14.46
CA ASP A 127 -15.17 2.98 15.82
C ASP A 127 -14.87 1.49 16.01
N ASP A 128 -14.93 0.70 14.94
CA ASP A 128 -14.68 -0.74 14.99
C ASP A 128 -13.18 -1.03 14.82
N LEU A 129 -12.53 -1.43 15.91
CA LEU A 129 -11.09 -1.75 15.95
C LEU A 129 -10.69 -2.83 14.92
N GLY A 130 -11.58 -3.79 14.67
CA GLY A 130 -11.35 -4.86 13.71
C GLY A 130 -11.27 -4.33 12.27
N LYS A 131 -12.25 -3.51 11.88
CA LYS A 131 -12.28 -2.84 10.57
C LYS A 131 -11.15 -1.83 10.42
N LEU A 132 -10.84 -1.08 11.47
CA LEU A 132 -9.73 -0.15 11.49
C LEU A 132 -8.40 -0.87 11.21
N ALA A 133 -8.17 -2.02 11.84
CA ALA A 133 -7.00 -2.85 11.58
C ALA A 133 -6.95 -3.33 10.12
N ASP A 134 -8.07 -3.79 9.57
CA ASP A 134 -8.16 -4.20 8.17
C ASP A 134 -7.83 -3.06 7.20
N PHE A 135 -8.32 -1.84 7.46
CA PHE A 135 -8.00 -0.69 6.61
C PHE A 135 -6.57 -0.23 6.77
N ALA A 136 -6.06 -0.14 7.99
CA ALA A 136 -4.67 0.26 8.20
C ALA A 136 -3.71 -0.70 7.48
N LEU A 137 -3.98 -2.01 7.56
CA LEU A 137 -3.24 -3.04 6.84
C LEU A 137 -3.38 -2.89 5.32
N ALA A 138 -4.60 -2.87 4.81
CA ALA A 138 -4.87 -2.83 3.37
C ALA A 138 -4.26 -1.58 2.71
N TYR A 139 -4.40 -0.41 3.34
CA TYR A 139 -3.86 0.84 2.80
C TYR A 139 -2.34 0.93 2.96
N ALA A 140 -1.76 0.38 4.03
CA ALA A 140 -0.30 0.28 4.15
C ALA A 140 0.30 -0.65 3.08
N GLU A 141 -0.32 -1.81 2.83
CA GLU A 141 0.07 -2.72 1.75
C GLU A 141 -0.05 -2.02 0.40
N MET A 142 -1.17 -1.34 0.15
CA MET A 142 -1.39 -0.63 -1.11
C MET A 142 -0.40 0.50 -1.33
N GLU A 143 -0.12 1.33 -0.33
CA GLU A 143 0.90 2.38 -0.39
C GLU A 143 2.27 1.79 -0.77
N ARG A 144 2.62 0.62 -0.21
CA ARG A 144 3.86 -0.09 -0.55
C ARG A 144 3.84 -0.65 -1.97
N VAL A 145 2.72 -1.20 -2.45
CA VAL A 145 2.59 -1.62 -3.87
C VAL A 145 2.81 -0.44 -4.80
N ILE A 146 2.20 0.71 -4.50
CA ILE A 146 2.33 1.93 -5.28
C ILE A 146 3.77 2.39 -5.35
N GLU A 147 4.47 2.37 -4.21
CA GLU A 147 5.89 2.69 -4.15
C GLU A 147 6.71 1.79 -5.07
N LEU A 148 6.44 0.48 -5.09
CA LEU A 148 7.20 -0.50 -5.85
C LEU A 148 6.90 -0.50 -7.35
N VAL A 149 5.66 -0.19 -7.76
CA VAL A 149 5.24 -0.26 -9.17
C VAL A 149 5.17 1.11 -9.85
N GLY A 150 5.06 2.20 -9.08
CA GLY A 150 4.91 3.58 -9.57
C GLY A 150 3.45 4.04 -9.70
N GLN A 151 3.26 5.37 -9.77
CA GLN A 151 1.96 6.04 -9.75
C GLN A 151 1.04 5.74 -10.96
N ASP A 152 1.56 5.27 -12.10
CA ASP A 152 0.72 5.00 -13.28
C ASP A 152 -0.27 3.83 -13.09
N MET A 153 -0.11 3.06 -12.00
CA MET A 153 -1.01 1.97 -11.61
C MET A 153 -2.19 2.44 -10.74
N LEU A 154 -2.20 3.69 -10.28
CA LEU A 154 -3.05 4.19 -9.19
C LEU A 154 -4.44 4.67 -9.59
N GLU A 155 -4.68 4.98 -10.87
CA GLU A 155 -5.98 5.46 -11.37
C GLU A 155 -7.15 4.47 -11.11
N ALA A 156 -6.88 3.26 -10.62
CA ALA A 156 -7.87 2.19 -10.49
C ALA A 156 -8.20 1.75 -9.05
N VAL A 157 -7.56 2.24 -7.99
CA VAL A 157 -7.63 1.51 -6.69
C VAL A 157 -7.85 2.36 -5.43
N VAL A 158 -7.56 3.67 -5.40
CA VAL A 158 -7.96 4.48 -4.22
C VAL A 158 -9.41 4.91 -4.44
N ASP A 159 -10.30 4.00 -4.11
CA ASP A 159 -11.71 4.22 -4.32
C ASP A 159 -12.23 5.17 -3.24
N SER A 160 -12.46 6.43 -3.61
CA SER A 160 -13.23 7.36 -2.79
C SER A 160 -14.57 6.74 -2.38
N GLU A 161 -15.14 5.83 -3.19
CA GLU A 161 -16.36 5.11 -2.87
C GLU A 161 -16.17 4.15 -1.69
N LEU A 162 -14.99 3.54 -1.53
CA LEU A 162 -14.69 2.68 -0.38
C LEU A 162 -14.63 3.51 0.90
N TYR A 163 -13.94 4.66 0.89
CA TYR A 163 -13.93 5.56 2.05
C TYR A 163 -15.34 6.05 2.42
N ILE A 164 -16.14 6.44 1.42
CA ILE A 164 -17.52 6.91 1.60
C ILE A 164 -18.42 5.78 2.14
N ALA A 165 -18.31 4.56 1.60
CA ALA A 165 -19.08 3.40 2.04
C ALA A 165 -18.78 3.01 3.49
N LEU A 166 -17.55 3.24 3.94
CA LEU A 166 -17.09 2.82 5.27
C LEU A 166 -17.38 3.84 6.36
N THR A 167 -17.25 5.11 6.05
CA THR A 167 -17.41 6.19 7.02
C THR A 167 -18.79 6.83 6.97
N GLY A 168 -19.54 6.61 5.87
CA GLY A 168 -20.75 7.36 5.56
C GLY A 168 -20.49 8.85 5.30
N LYS A 169 -19.23 9.30 5.29
CA LYS A 169 -18.83 10.70 5.10
C LYS A 169 -18.41 10.89 3.64
N THR A 170 -18.98 11.90 2.98
CA THR A 170 -18.47 12.38 1.69
C THR A 170 -17.11 13.06 1.90
N LEU A 171 -16.15 12.83 1.00
CA LEU A 171 -14.88 13.56 0.97
C LEU A 171 -15.17 15.03 0.59
N ASN A 172 -15.63 15.84 1.55
CA ASN A 172 -15.92 17.25 1.33
C ASN A 172 -14.66 18.10 1.19
N GLU A 173 -13.48 17.52 1.43
CA GLU A 173 -12.19 18.08 1.04
C GLU A 173 -11.40 17.00 0.31
N PRO A 174 -10.68 17.35 -0.78
CA PRO A 174 -9.73 16.43 -1.37
C PRO A 174 -8.73 16.05 -0.30
N VAL A 175 -8.64 14.75 0.03
CA VAL A 175 -7.54 14.21 0.83
C VAL A 175 -6.28 14.42 0.00
N PHE A 176 -5.66 15.58 0.20
CA PHE A 176 -4.38 15.93 -0.38
C PHE A 176 -3.38 14.96 0.23
N TYR A 177 -2.95 13.98 -0.55
CA TYR A 177 -1.67 13.35 -0.31
C TYR A 177 -0.64 14.49 -0.33
N PRO A 178 0.14 14.72 0.74
CA PRO A 178 1.28 15.60 0.63
C PRO A 178 2.25 14.93 -0.34
N SER A 179 2.11 15.25 -1.62
CA SER A 179 3.19 15.10 -2.59
C SER A 179 4.40 15.74 -1.94
N ARG A 180 5.46 14.94 -1.73
CA ARG A 180 6.76 15.45 -1.32
C ARG A 180 7.04 16.74 -2.10
N ARG A 181 7.31 17.81 -1.36
CA ARG A 181 7.78 19.11 -1.86
C ARG A 181 8.63 18.92 -3.12
N GLN A 182 8.14 19.43 -4.25
CA GLN A 182 9.05 20.06 -5.18
C GLN A 182 9.56 21.33 -4.46
N ALA A 183 10.80 21.27 -3.99
CA ALA A 183 11.58 22.45 -3.65
C ALA A 183 12.81 22.39 -4.56
N ASN A 184 13.20 23.39 -5.34
CA ASN A 184 12.67 24.69 -5.74
C ASN A 184 13.54 25.09 -6.94
N VAL A 185 12.99 25.72 -8.00
CA VAL A 185 13.77 26.66 -8.83
C VAL A 185 12.84 27.80 -9.30
N THR A 186 12.93 28.89 -8.54
CA THR A 186 12.88 30.33 -8.89
C THR A 186 11.64 31.01 -9.47
N ASP A 187 11.50 32.25 -8.99
CA ASP A 187 10.65 33.37 -9.39
C ASP A 187 9.23 33.31 -8.79
N ILE A 188 8.81 34.28 -7.96
CA ILE A 188 8.70 35.70 -8.32
C ILE A 188 8.80 36.58 -7.07
N PHE A 189 9.57 37.66 -7.21
CA PHE A 189 9.58 38.87 -6.41
C PHE A 189 8.17 39.50 -6.28
N VAL A 190 7.78 39.86 -5.06
CA VAL A 190 6.83 40.96 -4.76
C VAL A 190 7.73 42.24 -4.73
N PRO A 191 7.28 43.52 -4.95
CA PRO A 191 5.97 43.95 -4.50
C PRO A 191 5.30 45.22 -5.11
N VAL A 192 4.08 45.46 -4.58
CA VAL A 192 3.35 46.74 -4.37
C VAL A 192 3.02 47.64 -5.58
N CYS A 193 1.76 47.58 -6.02
CA CYS A 193 0.72 48.64 -6.04
C CYS A 193 -0.42 48.19 -6.96
#